data_AF-G7E2H6-F1
#
_entry.id   AF-G7E2H6-F1
#
_cell.length_a   1.000
_cell.length_b   1.000
_cell.length_c   1.000
_cell.angle_alpha   90.00
_cell.angle_beta   90.00
_cell.angle_gamma   90.00
#
_symmetry.space_group_name_H-M   'P 1'
#
loop_
_entity.id
_entity.type
_entity.pdbx_description
1 polymer ?
#
loop_
_entity_poly.entity_id
_entity_poly.type
_entity_poly.pdbx_seq_one_letter_code
_entity_poly.pdbx_strand_id
1 'polypeptide(L)'
;MSARDTVKPDGQATLFADKRGEVSMTPAKSSAKRPAKEPKSGSKKAKTEASTKAETAEDGEQASRTSRADVGEMDEQPAGTIEKGHIYFFYRPKVDDDDPKSLDDVSKFFVVLSPRQANDKDFRYYRSIDVGKKRLPDVDRPGQGALPKEIFWSCVMSAGSDYEALKAGLASSEYDTKTAGHRVQPSCRMAGRGNYSIHYVPSEKSDAPSQQKSYLNYITVVPDQLGEVQKSLGIKQESSILLQVKDPHQSAAGFQGLPEERRAKYPDELQALFKTKNRPANPTALLDYVGAELLLIASADKVEATVGEADAKELSKEADSAHSLGPSDAQRELHLDSKENPAEALEGDWT
;
A
#
# COMPACT_ATOMS: atom_id res chain seq x y z
N MET A 1 38.44 26.02 28.72
CA MET A 1 38.64 24.66 29.30
C MET A 1 37.42 24.38 30.15
N SER A 2 36.56 23.37 29.99
CA SER A 2 36.33 22.23 29.09
C SER A 2 34.84 21.90 29.31
N ALA A 3 33.93 21.96 28.33
CA ALA A 3 33.51 20.90 27.41
C ALA A 3 33.28 19.50 28.02
N ARG A 4 32.10 18.94 27.68
CA ARG A 4 31.62 17.53 27.63
C ARG A 4 30.66 17.08 28.75
N ASP A 5 29.58 16.35 28.50
CA ASP A 5 28.94 15.85 27.27
C ASP A 5 27.49 15.47 27.64
N THR A 6 26.51 15.91 26.85
CA THR A 6 25.11 15.46 26.98
C THR A 6 24.86 14.41 25.91
N VAL A 7 24.53 13.20 26.36
CA VAL A 7 24.24 12.02 25.54
C VAL A 7 22.96 12.27 24.71
N LYS A 8 23.08 12.12 23.38
CA LYS A 8 21.95 12.06 22.45
C LYS A 8 21.40 10.63 22.40
N PRO A 9 20.07 10.42 22.32
CA PRO A 9 19.52 9.11 21.97
C PRO A 9 19.51 8.95 20.44
N ASP A 10 20.33 8.03 19.94
CA ASP A 10 20.26 7.50 18.58
C ASP A 10 19.15 6.46 18.49
N GLY A 11 18.29 6.56 17.47
CA GLY A 11 17.28 5.54 17.19
C GLY A 11 16.10 6.02 16.33
N GLN A 12 16.36 6.64 15.17
CA GLN A 12 15.32 6.81 14.15
C GLN A 12 15.38 5.64 13.16
N ALA A 13 14.33 4.82 13.15
CA ALA A 13 14.09 3.81 12.13
C ALA A 13 13.63 4.51 10.83
N THR A 14 14.46 4.47 9.79
CA THR A 14 14.12 4.97 8.46
C THR A 14 13.21 3.98 7.73
N LEU A 15 11.91 4.26 7.65
CA LEU A 15 10.90 3.44 6.94
C LEU A 15 10.89 3.63 5.40
N PHE A 16 11.76 4.48 4.85
CA PHE A 16 11.74 4.82 3.42
C PHE A 16 13.15 4.96 2.84
N ALA A 17 13.84 3.84 2.63
CA ALA A 17 15.06 3.81 1.83
C ALA A 17 14.91 2.82 0.67
N ASP A 18 14.58 3.34 -0.51
CA ASP A 18 14.57 2.61 -1.77
C ASP A 18 16.00 2.61 -2.35
N LYS A 19 16.77 1.53 -2.12
CA LYS A 19 18.05 1.32 -2.82
C LYS A 19 17.76 0.72 -4.19
N ARG A 20 17.47 1.56 -5.18
CA ARG A 20 17.55 1.18 -6.59
C ARG A 20 19.01 1.29 -7.06
N GLY A 21 19.62 0.15 -7.35
CA GLY A 21 20.90 0.08 -8.05
C GLY A 21 20.71 0.46 -9.51
N GLU A 22 21.27 1.61 -9.90
CA GLU A 22 21.42 1.99 -11.30
C GLU A 22 22.50 1.11 -11.95
N VAL A 23 22.08 0.30 -12.92
CA VAL A 23 23.00 -0.38 -13.85
C VAL A 23 23.27 0.60 -14.99
N SER A 24 24.51 1.07 -15.07
CA SER A 24 25.03 1.92 -16.15
C SER A 24 24.93 1.22 -17.50
N MET A 25 24.14 1.77 -18.42
CA MET A 25 24.19 1.43 -19.84
C MET A 25 25.14 2.38 -20.57
N THR A 26 26.26 1.87 -21.05
CA THR A 26 27.09 2.54 -22.07
C THR A 26 26.73 2.05 -23.48
N PRO A 27 26.76 2.91 -24.51
CA PRO A 27 26.16 2.63 -25.81
C PRO A 27 27.03 1.73 -26.70
N ALA A 28 26.36 0.80 -27.41
CA ALA A 28 26.96 -0.08 -28.39
C ALA A 28 27.15 0.61 -29.77
N LYS A 29 28.36 0.50 -30.34
CA LYS A 29 28.63 0.65 -31.78
C LYS A 29 29.06 -0.70 -32.37
N SER A 30 28.27 -1.13 -33.36
CA SER A 30 28.57 -1.92 -34.57
C SER A 30 29.91 -2.67 -34.69
N SER A 31 29.85 -4.00 -34.88
CA SER A 31 30.15 -4.71 -36.15
C SER A 31 30.65 -6.15 -35.92
N ALA A 32 30.36 -7.02 -36.89
CA ALA A 32 30.46 -8.47 -36.85
C ALA A 32 31.85 -9.04 -37.17
N LYS A 33 32.26 -10.13 -36.49
CA LYS A 33 32.75 -11.41 -37.09
C LYS A 33 33.30 -12.38 -36.03
N ARG A 34 32.89 -13.65 -36.12
CA ARG A 34 33.59 -14.86 -35.61
C ARG A 34 34.44 -15.44 -36.77
N PRO A 35 35.31 -16.49 -36.63
CA PRO A 35 35.47 -17.43 -35.50
C PRO A 35 36.94 -17.87 -35.13
N ALA A 36 37.03 -18.70 -34.07
CA ALA A 36 37.72 -19.99 -33.99
C ALA A 36 38.88 -20.20 -32.97
N LYS A 37 38.79 -21.37 -32.31
CA LYS A 37 39.82 -22.26 -31.70
C LYS A 37 40.38 -21.99 -30.29
N GLU A 38 39.93 -22.85 -29.36
CA GLU A 38 40.72 -23.51 -28.30
C GLU A 38 41.89 -24.37 -28.89
N PRO A 39 42.88 -24.94 -28.14
CA PRO A 39 42.75 -25.47 -26.76
C PRO A 39 44.01 -25.56 -25.83
N LYS A 40 43.72 -25.99 -24.58
CA LYS A 40 44.46 -26.90 -23.66
C LYS A 40 45.26 -26.38 -22.44
N SER A 41 45.06 -27.18 -21.38
CA SER A 41 45.98 -27.59 -20.29
C SER A 41 45.90 -26.74 -19.01
N GLY A 42 45.79 -27.26 -17.78
CA GLY A 42 45.83 -28.63 -17.25
C GLY A 42 46.28 -28.61 -15.77
N SER A 43 45.82 -29.59 -14.98
CA SER A 43 46.15 -29.96 -13.56
C SER A 43 45.48 -29.16 -12.42
N LYS A 44 44.59 -29.76 -11.62
CA LYS A 44 44.75 -30.73 -10.48
C LYS A 44 45.32 -30.07 -9.20
N LYS A 45 44.95 -30.38 -7.95
CA LYS A 45 43.84 -31.06 -7.22
C LYS A 45 44.23 -30.97 -5.71
N ALA A 46 43.26 -31.23 -4.83
CA ALA A 46 43.32 -31.54 -3.37
C ALA A 46 43.07 -30.33 -2.43
N LYS A 47 41.93 -30.23 -1.72
CA LYS A 47 41.37 -31.01 -0.57
C LYS A 47 42.16 -30.86 0.73
N THR A 48 41.57 -30.17 1.72
CA THR A 48 41.39 -30.73 3.09
C THR A 48 40.17 -30.06 3.74
N GLU A 49 39.33 -30.89 4.36
CA GLU A 49 38.14 -30.57 5.14
C GLU A 49 38.46 -30.54 6.65
N ALA A 50 37.42 -30.15 7.42
CA ALA A 50 37.17 -30.33 8.86
C ALA A 50 37.74 -29.22 9.78
N SER A 51 36.89 -28.31 10.26
CA SER A 51 35.86 -28.44 11.34
C SER A 51 36.47 -28.21 12.72
N THR A 52 35.95 -27.23 13.48
CA THR A 52 35.34 -27.41 14.81
C THR A 52 35.03 -26.04 15.47
N LYS A 53 33.72 -25.74 15.58
CA LYS A 53 32.96 -25.24 16.75
C LYS A 53 33.37 -23.95 17.50
N ALA A 54 32.44 -22.97 17.51
CA ALA A 54 32.00 -22.15 18.66
C ALA A 54 30.67 -21.48 18.24
N GLU A 55 29.48 -21.97 18.65
CA GLU A 55 28.73 -21.52 19.84
C GLU A 55 28.80 -20.01 20.09
N THR A 56 27.75 -19.26 19.70
CA THR A 56 26.99 -18.40 20.63
C THR A 56 25.70 -17.82 20.00
N ALA A 57 24.62 -17.95 20.78
CA ALA A 57 23.53 -16.99 20.97
C ALA A 57 22.49 -16.76 19.85
N GLU A 58 21.39 -17.52 19.98
CA GLU A 58 20.00 -17.00 20.03
C GLU A 58 19.95 -15.67 20.82
N ASP A 59 19.10 -14.68 20.62
CA ASP A 59 17.77 -14.63 20.00
C ASP A 59 17.50 -13.15 19.67
N GLY A 60 16.91 -12.87 18.51
CA GLY A 60 16.55 -11.53 18.07
C GLY A 60 15.04 -11.41 18.05
N GLU A 61 14.43 -11.33 19.24
CA GLU A 61 13.00 -11.12 19.48
C GLU A 61 12.55 -9.81 18.81
N GLN A 62 12.11 -9.89 17.54
CA GLN A 62 11.45 -8.79 16.87
C GLN A 62 10.05 -8.68 17.46
N ALA A 63 9.87 -7.68 18.31
CA ALA A 63 8.67 -7.40 19.08
C ALA A 63 7.42 -7.21 18.20
N SER A 64 6.77 -8.32 17.90
CA SER A 64 5.32 -8.40 17.69
C SER A 64 4.71 -8.90 19.00
N ARG A 65 4.60 -8.01 19.99
CA ARG A 65 3.61 -8.15 21.05
C ARG A 65 2.51 -7.15 20.74
N THR A 66 1.72 -7.46 19.72
CA THR A 66 0.36 -6.95 19.64
C THR A 66 -0.40 -7.48 20.86
N SER A 67 -1.02 -6.56 21.59
CA SER A 67 -1.95 -6.89 22.67
C SER A 67 -3.00 -7.87 22.13
N ARG A 68 -3.00 -9.05 22.73
CA ARG A 68 -3.82 -10.23 22.44
C ARG A 68 -5.27 -10.04 22.91
N ALA A 69 -5.96 -9.03 22.39
CA ALA A 69 -7.41 -8.86 22.57
C ALA A 69 -7.99 -8.13 21.35
N ASP A 70 -8.89 -8.82 20.63
CA ASP A 70 -9.75 -8.33 19.55
C ASP A 70 -9.16 -8.01 18.17
N VAL A 71 -8.52 -9.02 17.56
CA VAL A 71 -8.60 -9.18 16.09
C VAL A 71 -9.58 -10.32 15.86
N GLY A 72 -10.70 -10.03 15.17
CA GLY A 72 -11.81 -10.96 14.94
C GLY A 72 -11.38 -12.30 14.33
N GLU A 73 -12.27 -13.29 14.43
CA GLU A 73 -12.11 -14.67 13.96
C GLU A 73 -11.30 -14.74 12.64
N MET A 74 -10.23 -15.54 12.65
CA MET A 74 -9.31 -15.75 11.51
C MET A 74 -9.95 -16.59 10.38
N ASP A 75 -11.21 -16.96 10.53
CA ASP A 75 -11.99 -17.73 9.57
C ASP A 75 -12.55 -16.85 8.45
N GLU A 76 -12.81 -17.46 7.28
CA GLU A 76 -13.49 -16.76 6.18
C GLU A 76 -14.85 -16.23 6.66
N GLN A 77 -15.06 -14.92 6.51
CA GLN A 77 -16.30 -14.28 6.91
C GLN A 77 -17.43 -14.58 5.91
N PRO A 78 -18.70 -14.61 6.35
CA PRO A 78 -19.83 -14.88 5.49
C PRO A 78 -20.01 -13.84 4.38
N ALA A 79 -20.82 -14.18 3.38
CA ALA A 79 -21.18 -13.28 2.28
C ALA A 79 -21.73 -11.94 2.79
N GLY A 80 -21.44 -10.87 2.05
CA GLY A 80 -21.92 -9.52 2.36
C GLY A 80 -20.79 -8.56 2.73
N THR A 81 -21.14 -7.47 3.41
CA THR A 81 -20.17 -6.49 3.87
C THR A 81 -19.39 -7.02 5.09
N ILE A 82 -18.09 -7.27 4.90
CA ILE A 82 -17.19 -7.88 5.89
C ILE A 82 -16.34 -6.84 6.65
N GLU A 83 -16.25 -5.61 6.14
CA GLU A 83 -15.60 -4.51 6.84
C GLU A 83 -16.18 -3.16 6.40
N LYS A 84 -16.21 -2.19 7.30
CA LYS A 84 -16.57 -0.79 7.03
C LYS A 84 -15.59 0.14 7.73
N GLY A 85 -15.42 1.34 7.20
CA GLY A 85 -14.54 2.32 7.85
C GLY A 85 -14.41 3.62 7.07
N HIS A 86 -13.36 4.38 7.38
CA HIS A 86 -13.01 5.59 6.64
C HIS A 86 -11.85 5.33 5.69
N ILE A 87 -11.92 5.91 4.50
CA ILE A 87 -10.87 5.85 3.48
C ILE A 87 -10.31 7.24 3.28
N TYR A 88 -8.99 7.35 3.20
CA TYR A 88 -8.29 8.60 2.94
C TYR A 88 -7.35 8.39 1.77
N PHE A 89 -7.29 9.38 0.90
CA PHE A 89 -6.41 9.39 -0.25
C PHE A 89 -5.28 10.36 -0.01
N PHE A 90 -4.06 9.95 -0.30
CA PHE A 90 -2.89 10.79 -0.14
C PHE A 90 -1.98 10.66 -1.34
N TYR A 91 -1.30 11.75 -1.67
CA TYR A 91 -0.15 11.71 -2.54
C TYR A 91 1.07 12.30 -1.84
N ARG A 92 2.25 11.90 -2.27
CA ARG A 92 3.51 12.50 -1.84
C ARG A 92 4.14 13.22 -3.03
N PRO A 93 4.49 14.51 -2.91
CA PRO A 93 5.23 15.22 -3.94
C PRO A 93 6.60 14.59 -4.21
N LYS A 94 7.25 14.99 -5.31
CA LYS A 94 8.64 14.63 -5.59
C LYS A 94 9.60 15.29 -4.60
N VAL A 95 10.81 14.74 -4.53
CA VAL A 95 11.88 15.29 -3.70
C VAL A 95 12.25 16.68 -4.20
N ASP A 96 12.36 17.64 -3.29
CA ASP A 96 12.57 19.07 -3.51
C ASP A 96 11.47 19.76 -4.35
N ASP A 97 10.25 19.22 -4.30
CA ASP A 97 9.09 19.78 -5.01
C ASP A 97 7.91 19.98 -4.05
N ASP A 98 7.84 21.15 -3.42
CA ASP A 98 6.79 21.50 -2.46
C ASP A 98 5.48 21.99 -3.11
N ASP A 99 5.49 22.21 -4.43
CA ASP A 99 4.45 22.91 -5.20
C ASP A 99 4.00 22.10 -6.44
N PRO A 100 3.59 20.81 -6.26
CA PRO A 100 3.27 19.91 -7.36
C PRO A 100 2.07 20.41 -8.17
N LYS A 101 2.22 20.49 -9.49
CA LYS A 101 1.18 21.01 -10.41
C LYS A 101 0.48 19.95 -11.25
N SER A 102 0.89 18.70 -11.11
CA SER A 102 0.39 17.61 -11.94
C SER A 102 0.69 16.24 -11.34
N LEU A 103 0.10 15.19 -11.93
CA LEU A 103 0.41 13.80 -11.59
C LEU A 103 1.90 13.45 -11.81
N ASP A 104 2.57 14.14 -12.74
CA ASP A 104 3.99 13.91 -12.98
C ASP A 104 4.84 14.36 -11.80
N ASP A 105 4.38 15.32 -11.00
CA ASP A 105 5.07 15.85 -9.82
C ASP A 105 4.83 14.99 -8.56
N VAL A 106 3.96 13.98 -8.68
CA VAL A 106 3.69 13.01 -7.63
C VAL A 106 4.76 11.92 -7.64
N SER A 107 5.38 11.65 -6.49
CA SER A 107 6.28 10.50 -6.30
C SER A 107 5.51 9.23 -5.94
N LYS A 108 4.51 9.34 -5.05
CA LYS A 108 3.70 8.22 -4.56
C LYS A 108 2.24 8.61 -4.38
N PHE A 109 1.35 7.65 -4.52
CA PHE A 109 -0.06 7.74 -4.15
C PHE A 109 -0.39 6.55 -3.27
N PHE A 110 -1.07 6.78 -2.16
CA PHE A 110 -1.47 5.72 -1.26
C PHE A 110 -2.85 5.97 -0.67
N VAL A 111 -3.52 4.87 -0.35
CA VAL A 111 -4.82 4.82 0.29
C VAL A 111 -4.61 4.45 1.75
N VAL A 112 -5.21 5.19 2.67
CA VAL A 112 -5.28 4.80 4.09
C VAL A 112 -6.68 4.32 4.39
N LEU A 113 -6.82 3.06 4.80
CA LEU A 113 -8.07 2.51 5.33
C LEU A 113 -8.03 2.57 6.86
N SER A 114 -9.07 3.08 7.48
CA SER A 114 -9.26 3.10 8.93
C SER A 114 -10.53 2.31 9.26
N PRO A 115 -10.43 1.00 9.53
CA PRO A 115 -11.60 0.17 9.84
C PRO A 115 -12.30 0.67 11.11
N ARG A 116 -13.62 0.56 11.14
CA ARG A 116 -14.45 0.81 12.33
C ARG A 116 -15.03 -0.50 12.83
N GLN A 117 -15.05 -0.68 14.15
CA GLN A 117 -15.79 -1.77 14.77
C GLN A 117 -17.11 -1.24 15.34
N ALA A 118 -18.22 -1.90 15.00
CA ALA A 118 -19.55 -1.45 15.42
C ALA A 118 -19.72 -1.38 16.95
N ASN A 119 -19.01 -2.26 17.68
CA ASN A 119 -19.12 -2.42 19.12
C ASN A 119 -17.93 -1.81 19.90
N ASP A 120 -16.96 -1.21 19.21
CA ASP A 120 -15.81 -0.58 19.84
C ASP A 120 -15.53 0.77 19.17
N LYS A 121 -15.91 1.84 19.89
CA LYS A 121 -15.71 3.23 19.44
C LYS A 121 -14.27 3.70 19.61
N ASP A 122 -13.51 3.04 20.48
CA ASP A 122 -12.11 3.35 20.73
C ASP A 122 -11.19 2.52 19.84
N PHE A 123 -11.75 1.58 19.06
CA PHE A 123 -11.02 0.81 18.07
C PHE A 123 -10.33 1.75 17.07
N ARG A 124 -9.00 1.66 17.07
CA ARG A 124 -8.11 2.51 16.29
C ARG A 124 -7.15 1.60 15.56
N TYR A 125 -7.40 1.42 14.27
CA TYR A 125 -6.55 0.65 13.39
C TYR A 125 -6.49 1.32 12.03
N TYR A 126 -5.34 1.24 11.36
CA TYR A 126 -5.18 1.75 10.01
C TYR A 126 -4.41 0.77 9.14
N ARG A 127 -4.57 0.91 7.83
CA ARG A 127 -3.75 0.27 6.79
C ARG A 127 -3.36 1.31 5.76
N SER A 128 -2.06 1.54 5.57
CA SER A 128 -1.54 2.37 4.49
C SER A 128 -1.18 1.49 3.30
N ILE A 129 -1.73 1.78 2.13
CA ILE A 129 -1.65 0.97 0.92
C ILE A 129 -1.08 1.82 -0.21
N ASP A 130 0.16 1.54 -0.63
CA ASP A 130 0.77 2.17 -1.81
C ASP A 130 0.11 1.66 -3.10
N VAL A 131 -0.08 2.56 -4.06
CA VAL A 131 -0.69 2.25 -5.36
C VAL A 131 0.31 2.56 -6.47
N GLY A 132 0.85 1.51 -7.09
CA GLY A 132 2.04 1.61 -7.95
C GLY A 132 1.89 2.46 -9.22
N LYS A 133 0.65 2.80 -9.62
CA LYS A 133 0.36 3.66 -10.78
C LYS A 133 0.09 5.11 -10.43
N LYS A 134 0.28 5.51 -9.17
CA LYS A 134 0.07 6.87 -8.65
C LYS A 134 -1.39 7.39 -8.73
N ARG A 135 -2.33 6.53 -9.09
CA ARG A 135 -3.76 6.79 -9.18
C ARG A 135 -4.57 5.50 -9.03
N LEU A 136 -5.86 5.61 -8.78
CA LEU A 136 -6.79 4.48 -8.81
C LEU A 136 -7.09 4.02 -10.25
N PRO A 137 -7.44 2.73 -10.43
CA PRO A 137 -7.83 2.18 -11.73
C PRO A 137 -9.18 2.73 -12.18
N ASP A 138 -9.33 2.92 -13.50
CA ASP A 138 -10.50 3.57 -14.12
C ASP A 138 -11.24 2.57 -15.00
N VAL A 139 -12.57 2.45 -14.83
CA VAL A 139 -13.39 1.47 -15.57
C VAL A 139 -13.53 1.83 -17.05
N ASP A 140 -13.45 3.12 -17.36
CA ASP A 140 -13.57 3.64 -18.73
C ASP A 140 -12.26 3.52 -19.53
N ARG A 141 -11.14 3.17 -18.85
CA ARG A 141 -9.85 3.01 -19.49
C ARG A 141 -9.58 1.54 -19.81
N PRO A 142 -9.13 1.24 -21.04
CA PRO A 142 -8.71 -0.11 -21.35
C PRO A 142 -7.50 -0.50 -20.51
N GLY A 143 -7.39 -1.79 -20.20
CA GLY A 143 -6.18 -2.34 -19.60
C GLY A 143 -4.97 -2.20 -20.53
N GLN A 144 -3.77 -2.42 -19.97
CA GLN A 144 -2.56 -2.47 -20.80
C GLN A 144 -2.47 -3.80 -21.56
N GLY A 145 -2.13 -3.70 -22.86
CA GLY A 145 -1.93 -4.85 -23.73
C GLY A 145 -3.22 -5.60 -24.02
N ALA A 146 -3.23 -6.91 -23.77
CA ALA A 146 -4.40 -7.77 -23.99
C ALA A 146 -5.41 -7.76 -22.82
N LEU A 147 -5.16 -6.99 -21.77
CA LEU A 147 -6.05 -6.95 -20.60
C LEU A 147 -7.28 -6.08 -20.91
N PRO A 148 -8.50 -6.57 -20.63
CA PRO A 148 -9.73 -5.82 -20.91
C PRO A 148 -9.96 -4.65 -19.95
N LYS A 149 -9.31 -4.65 -18.78
CA LYS A 149 -9.52 -3.69 -17.69
C LYS A 149 -8.19 -3.27 -17.08
N GLU A 150 -8.13 -2.08 -16.50
CA GLU A 150 -6.99 -1.66 -15.69
C GLU A 150 -6.84 -2.54 -14.43
N ILE A 151 -5.62 -3.00 -14.20
CA ILE A 151 -5.22 -3.81 -13.04
C ILE A 151 -3.97 -3.17 -12.47
N PHE A 152 -4.07 -2.60 -11.27
CA PHE A 152 -2.97 -1.95 -10.60
C PHE A 152 -2.48 -2.79 -9.44
N TRP A 153 -1.16 -2.91 -9.37
CA TRP A 153 -0.49 -3.49 -8.23
C TRP A 153 -0.42 -2.48 -7.09
N SER A 154 -0.63 -2.98 -5.87
CA SER A 154 -0.61 -2.21 -4.64
C SER A 154 0.08 -3.00 -3.52
N CYS A 155 0.48 -2.31 -2.45
CA CYS A 155 1.17 -2.93 -1.33
C CYS A 155 0.79 -2.30 0.01
N VAL A 156 0.49 -3.13 1.01
CA VAL A 156 0.35 -2.66 2.40
C VAL A 156 1.73 -2.24 2.92
N MET A 157 1.91 -0.95 3.19
CA MET A 157 3.17 -0.35 3.62
C MET A 157 3.30 -0.32 5.14
N SER A 158 2.19 -0.09 5.85
CA SER A 158 2.11 -0.10 7.30
C SER A 158 0.67 -0.42 7.71
N ALA A 159 0.51 -1.13 8.81
CA ALA A 159 -0.79 -1.42 9.41
C ALA A 159 -0.63 -1.54 10.92
N GLY A 160 -1.65 -1.14 11.67
CA GLY A 160 -1.61 -1.19 13.13
C GLY A 160 -2.46 -0.10 13.79
N SER A 161 -2.27 0.05 15.11
CA SER A 161 -2.94 1.06 15.94
C SER A 161 -2.04 2.26 16.27
N ASP A 162 -0.78 2.26 15.82
CA ASP A 162 0.18 3.34 16.08
C ASP A 162 0.02 4.50 15.09
N TYR A 163 -0.88 5.43 15.41
CA TYR A 163 -1.08 6.63 14.60
C TYR A 163 0.12 7.59 14.64
N GLU A 164 1.02 7.51 15.62
CA GLU A 164 2.24 8.30 15.61
C GLU A 164 3.20 7.81 14.52
N ALA A 165 3.32 6.50 14.34
CA ALA A 165 4.07 5.92 13.23
C ALA A 165 3.43 6.27 11.86
N LEU A 166 2.10 6.28 11.76
CA LEU A 166 1.41 6.78 10.57
C LEU A 166 1.79 8.23 10.28
N LYS A 167 1.63 9.13 11.25
CA LYS A 167 1.96 10.56 11.09
C LYS A 167 3.41 10.78 10.70
N ALA A 168 4.35 10.11 11.37
CA ALA A 168 5.76 10.17 11.01
C ALA A 168 6.01 9.71 9.56
N GLY A 169 5.29 8.70 9.09
CA GLY A 169 5.34 8.24 7.71
C GLY A 169 4.68 9.17 6.69
N LEU A 170 3.85 10.13 7.13
CA LEU A 170 3.22 11.16 6.31
C LEU A 170 3.98 12.48 6.33
N ALA A 171 4.77 12.73 7.37
CA ALA A 171 5.55 13.95 7.54
C ALA A 171 6.62 14.15 6.45
N SER A 172 7.15 15.38 6.41
CA SER A 172 8.33 15.71 5.63
C SER A 172 9.57 15.08 6.26
N SER A 173 10.61 14.88 5.45
CA SER A 173 11.89 14.37 5.94
C SER A 173 13.03 14.98 5.15
N GLU A 174 14.13 15.29 5.83
CA GLU A 174 15.34 15.82 5.21
C GLU A 174 16.47 14.79 5.29
N TYR A 175 17.27 14.67 4.24
CA TYR A 175 18.41 13.76 4.22
C TYR A 175 19.50 14.24 3.26
N ASP A 176 20.75 13.94 3.59
CA ASP A 176 21.88 14.24 2.72
C ASP A 176 22.18 13.05 1.80
N THR A 177 22.42 13.35 0.53
CA THR A 177 22.87 12.41 -0.48
C THR A 177 24.32 12.66 -0.85
N LYS A 178 25.03 11.58 -1.21
CA LYS A 178 26.45 11.66 -1.60
C LYS A 178 26.69 12.49 -2.87
N THR A 179 25.70 12.55 -3.76
CA THR A 179 25.84 13.12 -5.11
C THR A 179 25.06 14.41 -5.30
N ALA A 180 23.91 14.56 -4.65
CA ALA A 180 23.01 15.70 -4.82
C ALA A 180 22.88 16.57 -3.57
N GLY A 181 23.68 16.34 -2.53
CA GLY A 181 23.69 17.12 -1.30
C GLY A 181 22.41 16.95 -0.48
N HIS A 182 22.02 18.01 0.22
CA HIS A 182 20.83 18.06 1.05
C HIS A 182 19.55 17.93 0.21
N ARG A 183 18.64 17.06 0.64
CA ARG A 183 17.36 16.78 -0.02
C ARG A 183 16.23 16.90 0.97
N VAL A 184 15.13 17.47 0.53
CA VAL A 184 13.88 17.55 1.27
C VAL A 184 12.86 16.65 0.57
N GLN A 185 12.29 15.70 1.30
CA GLN A 185 11.09 15.00 0.87
C GLN A 185 9.90 15.70 1.53
N PRO A 186 9.03 16.37 0.76
CA PRO A 186 7.85 17.03 1.31
C PRO A 186 6.89 16.05 2.00
N SER A 187 6.09 16.58 2.93
CA SER A 187 5.01 15.82 3.56
C SER A 187 3.97 15.40 2.55
N CYS A 188 3.25 14.34 2.87
CA CYS A 188 2.13 13.88 2.09
C CYS A 188 0.98 14.91 2.12
N ARG A 189 0.26 15.01 1.01
CA ARG A 189 -0.93 15.84 0.88
C ARG A 189 -2.16 14.94 0.87
N MET A 190 -3.12 15.23 1.74
CA MET A 190 -4.40 14.53 1.73
C MET A 190 -5.20 15.04 0.52
N ALA A 191 -5.66 14.13 -0.33
CA ALA A 191 -6.43 14.43 -1.53
C ALA A 191 -7.90 14.01 -1.41
N GLY A 192 -8.28 13.30 -0.35
CA GLY A 192 -9.69 13.09 -0.06
C GLY A 192 -9.93 12.24 1.17
N ARG A 193 -11.16 12.31 1.67
CA ARG A 193 -11.67 11.52 2.79
C ARG A 193 -13.05 10.98 2.41
N GLY A 194 -13.34 9.73 2.72
CA GLY A 194 -14.60 9.09 2.40
C GLY A 194 -14.94 7.96 3.35
N ASN A 195 -16.07 7.32 3.10
CA ASN A 195 -16.49 6.10 3.77
C ASN A 195 -16.25 4.93 2.83
N TYR A 196 -15.83 3.79 3.36
CA TYR A 196 -15.64 2.58 2.56
C TYR A 196 -16.31 1.35 3.18
N SER A 197 -16.54 0.36 2.33
CA SER A 197 -16.82 -1.01 2.73
C SER A 197 -15.98 -2.00 1.94
N ILE A 198 -15.62 -3.11 2.57
CA ILE A 198 -15.15 -4.31 1.88
C ILE A 198 -16.31 -5.30 1.86
N HIS A 199 -16.73 -5.66 0.66
CA HIS A 199 -17.87 -6.54 0.45
C HIS A 199 -17.42 -7.83 -0.23
N TYR A 200 -17.71 -8.97 0.38
CA TYR A 200 -17.37 -10.30 -0.10
C TYR A 200 -18.57 -10.96 -0.77
N VAL A 201 -18.37 -11.42 -2.00
CA VAL A 201 -19.36 -12.13 -2.80
C VAL A 201 -18.84 -13.55 -3.03
N PRO A 202 -19.46 -14.57 -2.42
CA PRO A 202 -19.17 -15.95 -2.76
C PRO A 202 -19.67 -16.25 -4.17
N SER A 203 -19.11 -17.28 -4.80
CA SER A 203 -19.61 -17.75 -6.09
C SER A 203 -20.73 -18.76 -5.87
N GLU A 204 -21.91 -18.50 -6.44
CA GLU A 204 -23.06 -19.42 -6.40
C GLU A 204 -22.79 -20.76 -7.11
N LYS A 205 -21.79 -20.79 -8.00
CA LYS A 205 -21.56 -21.93 -8.92
C LYS A 205 -20.33 -22.75 -8.56
N SER A 206 -19.46 -22.25 -7.70
CA SER A 206 -18.19 -22.91 -7.39
C SER A 206 -17.55 -22.32 -6.15
N ASP A 207 -17.08 -23.19 -5.25
CA ASP A 207 -16.25 -22.81 -4.10
C ASP A 207 -14.79 -22.50 -4.50
N ALA A 208 -14.47 -22.48 -5.80
CA ALA A 208 -13.14 -22.13 -6.26
C ALA A 208 -12.80 -20.68 -5.86
N PRO A 209 -11.67 -20.44 -5.16
CA PRO A 209 -11.28 -19.10 -4.73
C PRO A 209 -11.14 -18.08 -5.87
N SER A 210 -10.92 -18.54 -7.09
CA SER A 210 -10.83 -17.70 -8.29
C SER A 210 -12.17 -17.14 -8.78
N GLN A 211 -13.30 -17.71 -8.33
CA GLN A 211 -14.65 -17.26 -8.69
C GLN A 211 -15.29 -16.38 -7.63
N GLN A 212 -14.81 -16.48 -6.39
CA GLN A 212 -15.17 -15.60 -5.29
C GLN A 212 -14.57 -14.21 -5.50
N LYS A 213 -15.20 -13.17 -4.96
CA LYS A 213 -14.78 -11.78 -5.17
C LYS A 213 -14.89 -10.98 -3.89
N SER A 214 -13.99 -10.01 -3.73
CA SER A 214 -14.13 -8.94 -2.75
C SER A 214 -14.02 -7.60 -3.44
N TYR A 215 -14.85 -6.66 -3.03
CA TYR A 215 -14.91 -5.32 -3.58
C TYR A 215 -14.56 -4.32 -2.49
N LEU A 216 -13.60 -3.42 -2.77
CA LEU A 216 -13.42 -2.18 -2.02
C LEU A 216 -14.34 -1.13 -2.65
N ASN A 217 -15.37 -0.76 -1.91
CA ASN A 217 -16.36 0.24 -2.30
C ASN A 217 -16.12 1.50 -1.49
N TYR A 218 -16.24 2.67 -2.10
CA TYR A 218 -16.16 3.92 -1.36
C TYR A 218 -17.06 5.00 -1.92
N ILE A 219 -17.40 5.94 -1.04
CA ILE A 219 -18.00 7.24 -1.37
C ILE A 219 -17.11 8.31 -0.76
N THR A 220 -16.57 9.18 -1.61
CA THR A 220 -15.80 10.36 -1.19
C THR A 220 -16.75 11.37 -0.57
N VAL A 221 -16.37 11.91 0.59
CA VAL A 221 -17.13 12.90 1.36
C VAL A 221 -16.41 14.25 1.31
N VAL A 222 -15.08 14.26 1.42
CA VAL A 222 -14.27 15.48 1.31
C VAL A 222 -13.27 15.30 0.17
N PRO A 223 -13.20 16.23 -0.81
CA PRO A 223 -14.17 17.31 -0.99
C PRO A 223 -15.55 16.81 -1.40
N ASP A 224 -16.59 17.61 -1.14
CA ASP A 224 -17.95 17.38 -1.64
C ASP A 224 -18.01 17.38 -3.18
N GLN A 225 -17.13 18.16 -3.81
CA GLN A 225 -16.98 18.24 -5.25
C GLN A 225 -15.53 17.98 -5.66
N LEU A 226 -15.32 17.01 -6.53
CA LEU A 226 -13.97 16.65 -6.98
C LEU A 226 -13.35 17.74 -7.86
N GLY A 227 -12.18 18.21 -7.44
CA GLY A 227 -11.32 19.11 -8.19
C GLY A 227 -10.37 18.40 -9.14
N GLU A 228 -9.35 19.13 -9.59
CA GLU A 228 -8.33 18.65 -10.52
C GLU A 228 -7.45 17.55 -9.91
N VAL A 229 -7.06 17.71 -8.64
CA VAL A 229 -6.22 16.73 -7.91
C VAL A 229 -6.92 15.38 -7.84
N GLN A 230 -8.17 15.35 -7.39
CA GLN A 230 -8.92 14.10 -7.24
C GLN A 230 -9.07 13.38 -8.58
N LYS A 231 -9.44 14.12 -9.62
CA LYS A 231 -9.60 13.57 -10.98
C LYS A 231 -8.28 13.01 -11.52
N SER A 232 -7.17 13.71 -11.30
CA SER A 232 -5.83 13.28 -11.75
C SER A 232 -5.37 12.00 -11.04
N LEU A 233 -5.70 11.86 -9.75
CA LEU A 233 -5.43 10.68 -8.93
C LEU A 233 -6.44 9.54 -9.16
N GLY A 234 -7.40 9.71 -10.08
CA GLY A 234 -8.42 8.71 -10.39
C GLY A 234 -9.44 8.50 -9.26
N ILE A 235 -9.51 9.42 -8.30
CA ILE A 235 -10.52 9.40 -7.23
C ILE A 235 -11.86 9.79 -7.85
N LYS A 236 -12.90 9.00 -7.55
CA LYS A 236 -14.28 9.23 -8.00
C LYS A 236 -15.15 9.62 -6.81
N GLN A 237 -16.35 10.15 -7.06
CA GLN A 237 -17.27 10.50 -5.96
C GLN A 237 -17.76 9.21 -5.29
N GLU A 238 -17.97 8.20 -6.10
CA GLU A 238 -18.33 6.84 -5.72
C GLU A 238 -17.56 5.89 -6.65
N SER A 239 -17.12 4.74 -6.14
CA SER A 239 -16.51 3.70 -6.97
C SER A 239 -16.51 2.34 -6.28
N SER A 240 -16.49 1.28 -7.10
CA SER A 240 -16.22 -0.09 -6.68
C SER A 240 -15.00 -0.65 -7.41
N ILE A 241 -14.04 -1.15 -6.64
CA ILE A 241 -12.79 -1.73 -7.11
C ILE A 241 -12.76 -3.21 -6.68
N LEU A 242 -12.58 -4.12 -7.63
CA LEU A 242 -12.35 -5.53 -7.31
C LEU A 242 -10.96 -5.64 -6.65
N LEU A 243 -10.94 -6.10 -5.40
CA LEU A 243 -9.75 -6.23 -4.57
C LEU A 243 -9.34 -7.70 -4.50
N GLN A 244 -8.06 -7.99 -4.75
CA GLN A 244 -7.49 -9.32 -4.53
C GLN A 244 -6.18 -9.22 -3.76
N VAL A 245 -5.89 -10.23 -2.94
CA VAL A 245 -4.62 -10.42 -2.24
C VAL A 245 -3.81 -11.47 -2.97
N LYS A 246 -2.54 -11.17 -3.25
CA LYS A 246 -1.60 -12.11 -3.88
C LYS A 246 -0.96 -13.01 -2.82
N ASP A 247 -0.73 -14.26 -3.19
CA ASP A 247 0.07 -15.21 -2.42
C ASP A 247 1.54 -14.76 -2.39
N PRO A 248 2.15 -14.49 -1.22
CA PRO A 248 3.52 -14.01 -1.11
C PRO A 248 4.56 -15.03 -1.63
N HIS A 249 4.22 -16.32 -1.68
CA HIS A 249 5.11 -17.37 -2.19
C HIS A 249 5.12 -17.50 -3.72
N GLN A 250 4.17 -16.87 -4.41
CA GLN A 250 4.08 -16.94 -5.87
C GLN A 250 4.90 -15.82 -6.50
N SER A 251 5.72 -16.18 -7.49
CA SER A 251 6.46 -15.20 -8.28
C SER A 251 5.50 -14.25 -9.01
N ALA A 252 5.82 -12.96 -9.01
CA ALA A 252 5.02 -11.94 -9.66
C ALA A 252 5.10 -12.09 -11.19
N ALA A 253 4.13 -12.80 -11.78
CA ALA A 253 3.99 -12.85 -13.22
C ALA A 253 3.50 -11.48 -13.73
N GLY A 254 4.36 -10.74 -14.45
CA GLY A 254 3.99 -9.55 -15.23
C GLY A 254 3.97 -8.20 -14.49
N PHE A 255 4.12 -8.18 -13.17
CA PHE A 255 4.30 -6.95 -12.38
C PHE A 255 5.58 -7.08 -11.56
N GLN A 256 6.41 -6.03 -11.43
CA GLN A 256 7.52 -6.04 -10.48
C GLN A 256 6.93 -6.02 -9.06
N GLY A 257 6.73 -7.21 -8.48
CA GLY A 257 6.30 -7.37 -7.09
C GLY A 257 7.43 -7.04 -6.13
N LEU A 258 7.19 -7.27 -4.83
CA LEU A 258 8.22 -7.02 -3.83
C LEU A 258 9.35 -8.06 -3.92
N PRO A 259 10.59 -7.67 -3.55
CA PRO A 259 11.60 -8.62 -3.14
C PRO A 259 11.07 -9.57 -2.07
N GLU A 260 11.49 -10.82 -2.08
CA GLU A 260 10.96 -11.89 -1.23
C GLU A 260 11.01 -11.53 0.26
N GLU A 261 12.11 -10.91 0.69
CA GLU A 261 12.34 -10.47 2.07
C GLU A 261 11.36 -9.39 2.56
N ARG A 262 10.69 -8.72 1.64
CA ARG A 262 9.72 -7.65 1.91
C ARG A 262 8.27 -8.09 1.76
N ARG A 263 8.00 -9.33 1.34
CA ARG A 263 6.63 -9.83 1.18
C ARG A 263 6.01 -10.11 2.55
N ALA A 264 4.68 -10.10 2.59
CA ALA A 264 3.92 -10.46 3.79
C ALA A 264 4.32 -11.84 4.31
N LYS A 265 4.48 -11.92 5.63
CA LYS A 265 4.70 -13.16 6.37
C LYS A 265 3.43 -13.51 7.11
N TYR A 266 2.56 -14.29 6.47
CA TYR A 266 1.33 -14.75 7.08
C TYR A 266 1.60 -15.92 8.06
N PRO A 267 0.85 -16.02 9.17
CA PRO A 267 0.81 -17.24 9.96
C PRO A 267 0.24 -18.39 9.12
N ASP A 268 0.58 -19.62 9.50
CA ASP A 268 0.22 -20.83 8.75
C ASP A 268 -1.27 -20.93 8.42
N GLU A 269 -2.14 -20.50 9.34
CA GLU A 269 -3.60 -20.49 9.17
C GLU A 269 -4.03 -19.60 7.99
N LEU A 270 -3.55 -18.36 7.95
CA LEU A 270 -3.84 -17.43 6.85
C LEU A 270 -3.12 -17.83 5.56
N GLN A 271 -1.90 -18.36 5.65
CA GLN A 271 -1.17 -18.82 4.48
C GLN A 271 -1.86 -20.04 3.83
N ALA A 272 -2.45 -20.93 4.62
CA ALA A 272 -3.17 -22.11 4.13
C ALA A 272 -4.41 -21.75 3.31
N LEU A 273 -4.93 -20.52 3.46
CA LEU A 273 -6.06 -20.01 2.67
C LEU A 273 -5.68 -19.80 1.19
N PHE A 274 -4.42 -19.57 0.85
CA PHE A 274 -4.01 -19.38 -0.54
C PHE A 274 -4.00 -20.73 -1.29
N LYS A 275 -5.05 -20.99 -2.09
CA LYS A 275 -5.13 -22.15 -3.00
C LYS A 275 -4.76 -21.81 -4.45
N THR A 276 -4.70 -20.52 -4.75
CA THR A 276 -4.42 -19.94 -6.07
C THR A 276 -3.47 -18.76 -5.90
N LYS A 277 -2.91 -18.25 -7.02
CA LYS A 277 -1.96 -17.12 -6.99
C LYS A 277 -2.49 -15.86 -6.31
N ASN A 278 -3.80 -15.63 -6.43
CA ASN A 278 -4.51 -14.55 -5.77
C ASN A 278 -5.79 -15.10 -5.15
N ARG A 279 -6.33 -14.42 -4.15
CA ARG A 279 -7.65 -14.69 -3.55
C ARG A 279 -8.37 -13.38 -3.20
N PRO A 280 -9.69 -13.43 -2.91
CA PRO A 280 -10.38 -12.31 -2.30
C PRO A 280 -9.76 -11.89 -0.96
N ALA A 281 -9.92 -10.63 -0.59
CA ALA A 281 -9.56 -10.08 0.72
C ALA A 281 -10.56 -10.47 1.82
N ASN A 282 -10.84 -11.77 1.92
CA ASN A 282 -11.63 -12.39 2.98
C ASN A 282 -10.80 -13.55 3.55
N PRO A 283 -10.49 -13.59 4.85
CA PRO A 283 -10.76 -12.57 5.86
C PRO A 283 -9.99 -11.27 5.59
N THR A 284 -10.48 -10.14 6.12
CA THR A 284 -9.78 -8.85 6.00
C THR A 284 -8.44 -8.81 6.75
N ALA A 285 -8.21 -9.77 7.66
CA ALA A 285 -6.93 -10.00 8.31
C ALA A 285 -5.76 -10.18 7.32
N LEU A 286 -6.01 -10.61 6.08
CA LEU A 286 -5.00 -10.66 5.02
C LEU A 286 -4.42 -9.29 4.68
N LEU A 287 -5.17 -8.20 4.93
CA LEU A 287 -4.74 -6.83 4.67
C LEU A 287 -3.92 -6.24 5.83
N ASP A 288 -3.81 -6.93 6.96
CA ASP A 288 -3.16 -6.43 8.18
C ASP A 288 -1.64 -6.68 8.21
N TYR A 289 -1.09 -7.27 7.15
CA TYR A 289 0.32 -7.64 7.09
C TYR A 289 1.09 -6.70 6.16
N VAL A 290 2.12 -6.06 6.72
CA VAL A 290 3.07 -5.27 5.92
C VAL A 290 3.71 -6.15 4.84
N GLY A 291 3.77 -5.62 3.62
CA GLY A 291 4.26 -6.36 2.45
C GLY A 291 3.20 -7.21 1.76
N ALA A 292 1.93 -7.14 2.18
CA ALA A 292 0.83 -7.80 1.47
C ALA A 292 0.65 -7.12 0.10
N GLU A 293 0.90 -7.87 -0.97
CA GLU A 293 0.70 -7.40 -2.33
C GLU A 293 -0.76 -7.56 -2.76
N LEU A 294 -1.35 -6.50 -3.29
CA LEU A 294 -2.75 -6.40 -3.67
C LEU A 294 -2.88 -6.15 -5.16
N LEU A 295 -4.01 -6.56 -5.73
CA LEU A 295 -4.46 -6.14 -7.06
C LEU A 295 -5.74 -5.33 -6.92
N LEU A 296 -5.69 -4.10 -7.41
CA LEU A 296 -6.82 -3.21 -7.57
C LEU A 296 -7.28 -3.28 -9.03
N ILE A 297 -8.43 -3.90 -9.27
CA ILE A 297 -8.96 -4.16 -10.61
C ILE A 297 -10.18 -3.28 -10.81
N ALA A 298 -10.20 -2.50 -11.90
CA ALA A 298 -11.35 -1.68 -12.25
C ALA A 298 -12.62 -2.54 -12.33
N SER A 299 -13.70 -2.15 -11.65
CA SER A 299 -14.94 -2.92 -11.61
C SER A 299 -16.14 -2.13 -12.11
N ALA A 300 -16.56 -1.10 -11.37
CA ALA A 300 -17.72 -0.28 -11.68
C ALA A 300 -17.64 1.10 -11.00
N ASP A 301 -18.24 2.11 -11.60
CA ASP A 301 -18.34 3.44 -10.97
C ASP A 301 -19.45 3.53 -9.91
N LYS A 302 -20.50 2.72 -10.04
CA LYS A 302 -21.58 2.65 -9.04
C LYS A 302 -21.39 1.46 -8.12
N VAL A 303 -21.39 1.70 -6.81
CA VAL A 303 -21.27 0.69 -5.76
C VAL A 303 -22.43 -0.29 -5.82
N GLU A 304 -23.65 0.20 -6.03
CA GLU A 304 -24.87 -0.63 -6.18
C GLU A 304 -24.73 -1.75 -7.21
N ALA A 305 -23.98 -1.50 -8.30
CA ALA A 305 -23.76 -2.50 -9.35
C ALA A 305 -22.92 -3.71 -8.90
N THR A 306 -22.28 -3.63 -7.73
CA THR A 306 -21.39 -4.68 -7.20
C THR A 306 -21.87 -5.28 -5.88
N VAL A 307 -22.50 -4.49 -5.01
CA VAL A 307 -22.94 -4.94 -3.67
C VAL A 307 -24.47 -5.01 -3.53
N GLY A 308 -25.22 -4.56 -4.53
CA GLY A 308 -26.68 -4.48 -4.48
C GLY A 308 -27.20 -3.26 -3.71
N GLU A 309 -28.52 -3.07 -3.79
CA GLU A 309 -29.20 -1.86 -3.32
C GLU A 309 -29.09 -1.64 -1.80
N ALA A 310 -29.15 -2.70 -1.00
CA ALA A 310 -29.17 -2.59 0.46
C ALA A 310 -27.83 -2.06 1.02
N ASP A 311 -26.72 -2.71 0.67
CA ASP A 311 -25.37 -2.30 1.11
C ASP A 311 -24.97 -0.94 0.53
N ALA A 312 -25.34 -0.64 -0.72
CA ALA A 312 -25.06 0.66 -1.33
C ALA A 312 -25.80 1.80 -0.61
N LYS A 313 -27.08 1.62 -0.27
CA LYS A 313 -27.83 2.60 0.51
C LYS A 313 -27.25 2.82 1.90
N GLU A 314 -26.75 1.78 2.54
CA GLU A 314 -26.12 1.91 3.85
C GLU A 314 -24.85 2.77 3.77
N LEU A 315 -23.96 2.48 2.82
CA LEU A 315 -22.75 3.26 2.61
C LEU A 315 -23.06 4.73 2.25
N SER A 316 -24.07 4.96 1.39
CA SER A 316 -24.56 6.31 1.05
C SER A 316 -25.04 7.04 2.28
N LYS A 317 -25.86 6.40 3.13
CA LYS A 317 -26.38 7.03 4.34
C LYS A 317 -25.27 7.44 5.30
N GLU A 318 -24.22 6.62 5.44
CA GLU A 318 -23.07 6.98 6.26
C GLU A 318 -22.31 8.18 5.66
N ALA A 319 -22.11 8.21 4.34
CA ALA A 319 -21.48 9.33 3.66
C ALA A 319 -22.32 10.62 3.79
N ASP A 320 -23.64 10.54 3.60
CA ASP A 320 -24.58 11.66 3.76
C ASP A 320 -24.56 12.22 5.19
N SER A 321 -24.40 11.36 6.20
CA SER A 321 -24.28 11.81 7.59
C SER A 321 -22.99 12.59 7.86
N ALA A 322 -22.00 12.47 6.97
CA ALA A 322 -20.70 13.09 7.06
C ALA A 322 -20.52 14.31 6.13
N HIS A 323 -21.55 14.73 5.38
CA HIS A 323 -21.49 15.86 4.42
C HIS A 323 -21.08 17.22 5.01
N SER A 324 -21.13 17.36 6.34
CA SER A 324 -20.73 18.60 7.03
C SER A 324 -19.25 18.63 7.41
N LEU A 325 -18.50 17.56 7.14
CA LEU A 325 -17.08 17.49 7.43
C LEU A 325 -16.29 18.39 6.49
N GLY A 326 -15.52 19.32 7.05
CA GLY A 326 -14.56 20.11 6.30
C GLY A 326 -13.18 19.44 6.19
N PRO A 327 -12.26 20.00 5.38
CA PRO A 327 -10.88 19.55 5.29
C PRO A 327 -10.17 19.42 6.65
N SER A 328 -10.35 20.39 7.54
CA SER A 328 -9.74 20.36 8.88
C SER A 328 -10.32 19.27 9.79
N ASP A 329 -11.58 18.86 9.60
CA ASP A 329 -12.16 17.74 10.34
C ASP A 329 -11.59 16.42 9.84
N ALA A 330 -11.47 16.24 8.52
CA ALA A 330 -10.85 15.07 7.91
C ALA A 330 -9.39 14.86 8.36
N GLN A 331 -8.61 15.95 8.47
CA GLN A 331 -7.24 15.89 9.01
C GLN A 331 -7.21 15.49 10.49
N ARG A 332 -8.14 16.04 11.30
CA ARG A 332 -8.25 15.72 12.73
C ARG A 332 -8.59 14.26 12.99
N GLU A 333 -9.37 13.60 12.14
CA GLU A 333 -9.67 12.16 12.27
C GLU A 333 -8.41 11.27 12.24
N LEU A 334 -7.37 11.69 11.49
CA LEU A 334 -6.06 11.02 11.44
C LEU A 334 -5.01 11.66 12.35
N HIS A 335 -5.43 12.60 13.21
CA HIS A 335 -4.57 13.36 14.11
C HIS A 335 -3.48 14.17 13.39
N LEU A 336 -3.74 14.57 12.13
CA LEU A 336 -2.82 15.37 11.34
C LEU A 336 -2.94 16.85 11.69
N ASP A 337 -1.80 17.53 11.71
CA ASP A 337 -1.71 18.99 11.87
C ASP A 337 -1.65 19.67 10.50
N SER A 338 -2.43 20.75 10.35
CA SER A 338 -2.56 21.48 9.07
C SER A 338 -1.33 22.29 8.69
N LYS A 339 -0.43 22.60 9.64
CA LYS A 339 0.85 23.27 9.34
C LYS A 339 1.86 22.28 8.76
N GLU A 340 1.83 21.04 9.23
CA GLU A 340 2.71 19.98 8.71
C GLU A 340 2.14 19.30 7.46
N ASN A 341 0.81 19.29 7.32
CA ASN A 341 0.09 18.68 6.22
C ASN A 341 -0.89 19.71 5.62
N PRO A 342 -0.48 20.44 4.58
CA PRO A 342 -1.31 21.41 3.90
C PRO A 342 -2.61 20.77 3.35
N ALA A 343 -3.71 21.52 3.42
CA ALA A 343 -5.06 21.05 3.17
C ALA A 343 -5.60 21.40 1.77
N GLU A 344 -4.86 22.17 0.97
CA GLU A 344 -5.28 22.71 -0.34
C GLU A 344 -5.61 21.58 -1.32
N ALA A 345 -4.88 20.47 -1.25
CA ALA A 345 -5.18 19.27 -2.02
C ALA A 345 -6.57 18.68 -1.72
N LEU A 346 -7.12 18.89 -0.52
CA LEU A 346 -8.51 18.52 -0.18
C LEU A 346 -9.53 19.48 -0.78
N GLU A 347 -9.14 20.72 -1.09
CA GLU A 347 -9.99 21.70 -1.75
C GLU A 347 -10.06 21.47 -3.27
N GLY A 348 -9.15 20.64 -3.79
CA GLY A 348 -9.21 20.09 -5.14
C GLY A 348 -8.25 20.73 -6.14
N ASP A 349 -7.48 21.70 -5.69
CA ASP A 349 -6.42 22.34 -6.47
C ASP A 349 -5.06 21.74 -6.15
N TRP A 350 -4.22 21.67 -7.16
CA TRP A 350 -2.80 21.42 -6.97
C TRP A 350 -2.23 22.56 -6.13
N THR A 351 -1.47 22.23 -5.08
CA THR A 351 -0.79 23.21 -4.22
C THR A 351 0.15 24.03 -5.06
#